data_AF-A0A960ZNP9-F1
#
_entry.id   AF-A0A960ZNP9-F1
#
_cell.length_a   1.000
_cell.length_b   1.000
_cell.length_c   1.000
_cell.angle_alpha   90.00
_cell.angle_beta   90.00
_cell.angle_gamma   90.00
#
_symmetry.space_group_name_H-M   'P 1'
#
loop_
_entity.id
_entity.type
_entity.pdbx_description
1 polymer ?
#
loop_
_entity_poly.entity_id
_entity_poly.type
_entity_poly.pdbx_seq_one_letter_code
_entity_poly.pdbx_strand_id
1 'polypeptide(L)'
;MMIADDNNEPLHPDLIPRDHAEAMRRFEAVRSLDHVALAELEKQDLLLAWWSFCWLEAALHPDDVEVWPEEVADALPLAAETFRRYEAGEIEDGEYYPAEAVRHRILHERVKGS
;
A
#
# COMPACT_ATOMS: atom_id res chain seq x y z
N MET A 1 -8.30 -7.98 -25.45
CA MET A 1 -7.75 -7.40 -24.20
C MET A 1 -6.25 -7.61 -24.27
N MET A 2 -5.50 -6.56 -24.60
CA MET A 2 -4.04 -6.65 -24.71
C MET A 2 -3.48 -6.85 -23.31
N ILE A 3 -2.68 -7.90 -23.12
CA ILE A 3 -1.78 -8.03 -21.99
C ILE A 3 -0.79 -6.88 -22.15
N ALA A 4 -0.95 -5.82 -21.35
CA ALA A 4 -0.02 -4.70 -21.36
C ALA A 4 1.38 -5.22 -20.99
N ASP A 5 2.38 -4.74 -21.72
CA ASP A 5 3.79 -5.11 -21.64
C ASP A 5 4.30 -5.26 -20.20
N ASP A 6 4.92 -6.42 -19.92
CA ASP A 6 5.63 -6.77 -18.69
C ASP A 6 6.94 -5.96 -18.47
N ASN A 7 7.19 -4.92 -19.27
CA ASN A 7 8.47 -4.21 -19.39
C ASN A 7 8.43 -2.70 -19.10
N ASN A 8 7.28 -2.13 -18.70
CA ASN A 8 7.28 -0.74 -18.26
C ASN A 8 7.87 -0.63 -16.85
N GLU A 9 8.81 0.31 -16.68
CA GLU A 9 9.29 0.71 -15.36
C GLU A 9 8.09 1.11 -14.49
N PRO A 10 8.09 0.75 -13.19
CA PRO A 10 7.02 1.16 -12.28
C PRO A 10 6.88 2.68 -12.28
N LEU A 11 5.65 3.17 -12.24
CA LEU A 11 5.30 4.58 -12.20
C LEU A 11 5.68 5.20 -10.84
N HIS A 12 5.64 4.42 -9.76
CA HIS A 12 6.00 4.88 -8.42
C HIS A 12 7.05 3.96 -7.76
N PRO A 13 8.27 3.87 -8.32
CA PRO A 13 9.32 2.98 -7.82
C PRO A 13 9.68 3.26 -6.36
N ASP A 14 9.62 4.53 -5.95
CA ASP A 14 10.01 4.98 -4.61
C ASP A 14 9.01 4.54 -3.53
N LEU A 15 7.76 4.26 -3.91
CA LEU A 15 6.73 3.79 -2.98
C LEU A 15 6.81 2.28 -2.75
N ILE A 16 7.40 1.52 -3.68
CA ILE A 16 7.52 0.06 -3.59
C ILE A 16 8.56 -0.31 -2.51
N PRO A 17 8.19 -1.10 -1.48
CA PRO A 17 9.17 -1.61 -0.52
C PRO A 17 10.14 -2.58 -1.18
N ARG A 18 11.44 -2.52 -0.80
CA ARG A 18 12.44 -3.45 -1.35
C ARG A 18 12.23 -4.89 -0.89
N ASP A 19 11.78 -5.06 0.35
CA ASP A 19 11.55 -6.36 0.96
C ASP A 19 10.50 -6.29 2.08
N HIS A 20 10.25 -7.45 2.69
CA HIS A 20 9.32 -7.58 3.81
C HIS A 20 9.74 -6.79 5.06
N ALA A 21 11.04 -6.70 5.35
CA ALA A 21 11.51 -5.98 6.54
C ALA A 21 11.28 -4.48 6.39
N GLU A 22 11.51 -3.94 5.19
CA GLU A 22 11.20 -2.56 4.89
C GLU A 22 9.70 -2.26 4.91
N ALA A 23 8.89 -3.12 4.28
CA ALA A 23 7.43 -2.96 4.30
C ALA A 23 6.89 -2.95 5.74
N MET A 24 7.31 -3.92 6.56
CA MET A 24 6.92 -3.99 7.97
C MET A 24 7.33 -2.73 8.74
N ARG A 25 8.58 -2.26 8.57
CA ARG A 25 9.06 -1.05 9.24
C ARG A 25 8.25 0.19 8.89
N ARG A 26 7.88 0.36 7.61
CA ARG A 26 7.08 1.50 7.15
C ARG A 26 5.66 1.46 7.70
N PHE A 27 5.03 0.29 7.71
CA PHE A 27 3.69 0.12 8.28
C PHE A 27 3.66 0.30 9.81
N GLU A 28 4.59 -0.33 10.53
CA GLU A 28 4.69 -0.21 11.99
C GLU A 28 4.90 1.23 12.48
N ALA A 29 5.54 2.08 11.66
CA ALA A 29 5.73 3.49 11.99
C ALA A 29 4.42 4.27 12.13
N VAL A 30 3.34 3.81 11.48
CA VAL A 30 2.03 4.47 11.50
C VAL A 30 0.94 3.65 12.19
N ARG A 31 1.20 2.37 12.48
CA ARG A 31 0.22 1.40 13.02
C ARG A 31 -0.46 1.85 14.31
N SER A 32 0.24 2.60 15.16
CA SER A 32 -0.29 3.10 16.44
C SER A 32 -0.84 4.53 16.39
N LEU A 33 -0.82 5.17 15.21
CA LEU A 33 -1.30 6.55 15.06
C LEU A 33 -2.83 6.56 15.03
N ASP A 34 -3.42 7.56 15.68
CA ASP A 34 -4.84 7.83 15.56
C ASP A 34 -5.14 8.64 14.29
N HIS A 35 -6.43 8.87 14.04
CA HIS A 35 -6.90 9.62 12.88
C HIS A 35 -6.36 11.05 12.80
N VAL A 36 -6.09 11.71 13.95
CA VAL A 36 -5.54 13.08 13.96
C VAL A 36 -4.09 13.05 13.52
N ALA A 37 -3.28 12.16 14.12
CA ALA A 37 -1.88 12.02 13.78
C ALA A 37 -1.67 11.54 12.33
N LEU A 38 -2.53 10.66 11.81
CA LEU A 38 -2.50 10.24 10.40
C LEU A 38 -2.85 11.40 9.45
N ALA A 39 -3.80 12.26 9.82
CA ALA A 39 -4.15 13.44 9.03
C ALA A 39 -3.03 14.49 8.97
N GLU A 40 -2.14 14.52 9.96
CA GLU A 40 -0.98 15.41 10.00
C GLU A 40 0.23 14.90 9.21
N LEU A 41 0.22 13.62 8.77
CA LEU A 41 1.32 13.07 7.99
C LEU A 41 1.45 13.79 6.64
N GLU A 42 2.70 14.00 6.23
CA GLU A 42 3.02 14.37 4.85
C GLU A 42 2.50 13.29 3.90
N LYS A 43 2.03 13.69 2.71
CA LYS A 43 1.49 12.77 1.70
C LYS A 43 2.43 11.58 1.44
N GLN A 44 3.73 11.87 1.33
CA GLN A 44 4.74 10.85 1.05
C GLN A 44 4.83 9.79 2.15
N ASP A 45 4.79 10.18 3.43
CA ASP A 45 4.90 9.23 4.54
C ASP A 45 3.65 8.34 4.64
N LEU A 46 2.48 8.93 4.39
CA LEU A 46 1.23 8.18 4.30
C LEU A 46 1.27 7.16 3.17
N LEU A 47 1.70 7.57 1.97
CA LEU A 47 1.81 6.67 0.81
C LEU A 47 2.84 5.57 1.01
N LEU A 48 3.99 5.87 1.62
CA LEU A 48 5.00 4.86 1.95
C LEU A 48 4.44 3.79 2.88
N ALA A 49 3.64 4.17 3.88
CA ALA A 49 2.99 3.21 4.76
C ALA A 49 1.87 2.43 4.04
N TRP A 50 1.02 3.12 3.28
CA TRP A 50 -0.09 2.52 2.52
C TRP A 50 0.40 1.45 1.53
N TRP A 51 1.40 1.80 0.71
CA TRP A 51 1.99 0.87 -0.25
C TRP A 51 2.69 -0.31 0.43
N SER A 52 3.23 -0.09 1.64
CA SER A 52 3.83 -1.16 2.41
C SER A 52 2.80 -2.14 2.96
N PHE A 53 1.66 -1.64 3.43
CA PHE A 53 0.54 -2.47 3.84
C PHE A 53 0.03 -3.33 2.67
N CYS A 54 -0.26 -2.73 1.51
CA CYS A 54 -0.73 -3.48 0.34
C CYS A 54 0.35 -4.44 -0.23
N TRP A 55 1.63 -4.16 -0.02
CA TRP A 55 2.70 -5.10 -0.34
C TRP A 55 2.68 -6.32 0.59
N LEU A 56 2.47 -6.12 1.90
CA LEU A 56 2.39 -7.20 2.89
C LEU A 56 1.14 -8.05 2.66
N GLU A 57 0.00 -7.38 2.50
CA GLU A 57 -1.33 -7.95 2.36
C GLU A 57 -1.82 -7.94 0.91
N ALA A 58 -0.98 -8.47 0.00
CA ALA A 58 -1.19 -8.42 -1.45
C ALA A 58 -2.49 -9.08 -1.97
N ALA A 59 -3.22 -9.80 -1.11
CA ALA A 59 -4.52 -10.38 -1.41
C ALA A 59 -5.71 -9.45 -1.06
N LEU A 60 -5.48 -8.35 -0.35
CA LEU A 60 -6.52 -7.42 0.08
C LEU A 60 -6.65 -6.26 -0.92
N HIS A 61 -7.86 -6.05 -1.43
CA HIS A 61 -8.17 -4.94 -2.31
C HIS A 61 -8.59 -3.69 -1.51
N PRO A 62 -8.16 -2.47 -1.87
CA PRO A 62 -8.55 -1.23 -1.19
C PRO A 62 -10.08 -0.99 -1.14
N ASP A 63 -10.82 -1.40 -2.16
CA ASP A 63 -12.28 -1.23 -2.18
C ASP A 63 -13.02 -2.20 -1.24
N ASP A 64 -12.34 -3.27 -0.80
CA ASP A 64 -12.93 -4.34 0.01
C ASP A 64 -12.69 -4.13 1.52
N VAL A 65 -12.32 -2.91 1.95
CA VAL A 65 -12.01 -2.58 3.36
C VAL A 65 -13.09 -3.05 4.33
N GLU A 66 -14.36 -3.00 3.96
CA GLU A 66 -15.49 -3.42 4.80
C GLU A 66 -15.51 -4.92 5.11
N VAL A 67 -14.82 -5.74 4.32
CA VAL A 67 -14.77 -7.20 4.45
C VAL A 67 -13.36 -7.74 4.76
N TRP A 68 -12.42 -6.85 5.09
CA TRP A 68 -11.09 -7.25 5.50
C TRP A 68 -11.11 -8.10 6.78
N PRO A 69 -10.17 -9.04 6.92
CA PRO A 69 -10.07 -9.89 8.10
C PRO A 69 -9.75 -9.09 9.37
N GLU A 70 -10.16 -9.60 10.54
CA GLU A 70 -9.93 -8.93 11.83
C GLU A 70 -8.43 -8.77 12.15
N GLU A 71 -7.60 -9.68 11.61
CA GLU A 71 -6.15 -9.68 11.76
C GLU A 71 -5.46 -8.41 11.22
N VAL A 72 -6.12 -7.66 10.33
CA VAL A 72 -5.62 -6.38 9.77
C VAL A 72 -6.44 -5.17 10.23
N ALA A 73 -7.25 -5.30 11.29
CA ALA A 73 -8.12 -4.23 11.79
C ALA A 73 -7.35 -2.95 12.21
N ASP A 74 -6.07 -3.10 12.54
CA ASP A 74 -5.14 -2.01 12.85
C ASP A 74 -4.69 -1.20 11.64
N ALA A 75 -4.86 -1.73 10.41
CA ALA A 75 -4.65 -0.98 9.18
C ALA A 75 -5.86 -0.10 8.81
N LEU A 76 -7.03 -0.30 9.41
CA LEU A 76 -8.26 0.43 9.05
C LEU A 76 -8.12 1.96 9.18
N PRO A 77 -7.48 2.53 10.23
CA PRO A 77 -7.26 3.98 10.31
C PRO A 77 -6.41 4.51 9.15
N LEU A 78 -5.35 3.78 8.76
CA LEU A 78 -4.50 4.13 7.62
C LEU A 78 -5.30 4.07 6.31
N ALA A 79 -6.08 3.02 6.11
CA ALA A 79 -6.91 2.86 4.91
C ALA A 79 -7.95 4.00 4.81
N ALA A 80 -8.62 4.32 5.91
CA ALA A 80 -9.62 5.38 5.98
C ALA A 80 -9.02 6.77 5.66
N GLU A 81 -7.85 7.09 6.21
CA GLU A 81 -7.19 8.37 5.93
C GLU A 81 -6.69 8.44 4.48
N THR A 82 -6.14 7.34 3.96
CA THR A 82 -5.71 7.27 2.55
C THR A 82 -6.90 7.45 1.62
N PHE A 83 -8.03 6.79 1.90
CA PHE A 83 -9.27 6.95 1.13
C PHE A 83 -9.82 8.37 1.21
N ARG A 84 -9.81 9.00 2.40
CA ARG A 84 -10.23 10.40 2.57
C ARG A 84 -9.42 11.34 1.68
N ARG A 85 -8.09 11.17 1.61
CA ARG A 85 -7.20 12.00 0.78
C ARG A 85 -7.36 11.70 -0.71
N TYR A 86 -7.66 10.46 -1.08
CA TYR A 86 -8.02 10.10 -2.45
C TYR A 86 -9.31 10.79 -2.89
N GLU A 87 -10.38 10.74 -2.08
CA GLU A 87 -11.64 11.43 -2.36
C GLU A 87 -11.48 12.96 -2.41
N ALA A 88 -10.52 13.52 -1.67
CA ALA A 88 -10.17 14.93 -1.73
C ALA A 88 -9.32 15.32 -2.96
N GLY A 89 -8.86 14.35 -3.75
CA GLY A 89 -7.97 14.55 -4.90
C GLY A 89 -6.51 14.85 -4.52
N GLU A 90 -6.12 14.61 -3.28
CA GLU A 90 -4.73 14.77 -2.81
C GLU A 90 -3.86 13.55 -3.21
N ILE A 91 -4.48 12.38 -3.31
CA ILE A 91 -3.88 11.12 -3.76
C ILE A 91 -4.48 10.76 -5.12
N GLU A 92 -3.64 10.39 -6.07
CA GLU A 92 -4.03 9.98 -7.42
C GLU A 92 -4.44 8.50 -7.47
N ASP A 93 -5.16 8.09 -8.51
CA ASP A 93 -5.60 6.70 -8.71
C ASP A 93 -4.44 5.69 -8.68
N GLY A 94 -3.32 6.03 -9.36
CA GLY A 94 -2.11 5.20 -9.37
C GLY A 94 -1.39 5.13 -8.01
N GLU A 95 -1.66 6.07 -7.11
CA GLU A 95 -1.11 6.10 -5.75
C GLU A 95 -2.04 5.40 -4.74
N TYR A 96 -3.36 5.46 -4.95
CA TYR A 96 -4.36 4.82 -4.11
C TYR A 96 -4.44 3.31 -4.38
N TYR A 97 -4.29 2.87 -5.63
CA TYR A 97 -4.30 1.46 -6.04
C TYR A 97 -2.88 0.95 -6.33
N PRO A 98 -2.14 0.42 -5.33
CA PRO A 98 -0.73 0.05 -5.44
C PRO A 98 -0.52 -1.32 -6.14
N ALA A 99 -1.06 -1.47 -7.35
CA ALA A 99 -0.93 -2.69 -8.16
C ALA A 99 0.54 -3.07 -8.41
N GLU A 100 1.43 -2.07 -8.50
CA GLU A 100 2.86 -2.27 -8.66
C GLU A 100 3.50 -2.90 -7.41
N ALA A 101 3.05 -2.51 -6.21
CA ALA A 101 3.50 -3.11 -4.97
C ALA A 101 3.05 -4.58 -4.86
N VAL A 102 1.79 -4.87 -5.20
CA VAL A 102 1.23 -6.23 -5.24
C VAL A 102 2.01 -7.11 -6.23
N ARG A 103 2.24 -6.62 -7.45
CA ARG A 103 3.07 -7.31 -8.44
C ARG A 103 4.48 -7.55 -7.94
N HIS A 104 5.10 -6.53 -7.33
CA HIS A 104 6.44 -6.64 -6.75
C HIS A 104 6.50 -7.75 -5.69
N ARG A 105 5.50 -7.82 -4.80
CA ARG A 105 5.38 -8.88 -3.79
C ARG A 105 5.37 -10.26 -4.43
N ILE A 106 4.53 -10.48 -5.43
CA ILE A 106 4.37 -11.77 -6.12
C ILE A 106 5.69 -12.21 -6.79
N LEU A 107 6.37 -11.28 -7.47
CA LEU A 107 7.66 -11.58 -8.11
C LEU A 107 8.72 -11.95 -7.08
N HIS A 108 8.79 -11.20 -5.97
CA HIS A 108 9.74 -11.44 -4.90
C HIS A 108 9.54 -12.81 -4.22
N GLU A 109 8.31 -13.31 -4.09
CA GLU A 109 8.04 -14.67 -3.58
C GLU A 109 8.47 -15.78 -4.54
N ARG A 110 8.27 -15.59 -5.85
CA ARG A 110 8.67 -16.56 -6.87
C ARG A 110 10.19 -16.76 -6.91
N VAL A 111 10.96 -15.69 -6.70
CA VAL A 111 12.44 -15.74 -6.65
C VAL A 111 12.94 -16.48 -5.41
N LYS A 112 12.27 -16.35 -4.25
CA LYS A 112 12.67 -17.06 -3.02
C LYS A 112 12.37 -18.56 -3.03
N GLY A 113 11.45 -19.00 -3.89
CA GLY A 113 11.02 -20.39 -4.01
C GLY A 113 11.76 -21.23 -5.07
N SER A 114 12.71 -20.65 -5.80
CA SER A 114 13.61 -21.37 -6.74
C SER A 114 14.97 -21.64 -6.12
#